data_AF-A0A7S7U9J5-F1
#
_entry.id   AF-A0A7S7U9J5-F1
#
_cell.length_a   1.000
_cell.length_b   1.000
_cell.length_c   1.000
_cell.angle_alpha   90.00
_cell.angle_beta   90.00
_cell.angle_gamma   90.00
#
_symmetry.space_group_name_H-M   'P 1'
#
loop_
_entity.id
_entity.type
_entity.pdbx_description
1 polymer ?
#
loop_
_entity_poly.entity_id
_entity_poly.type
_entity_poly.pdbx_seq_one_letter_code
_entity_poly.pdbx_strand_id
1 'polypeptide(L)'
;MEPGHWSSEHSDALCDYFFKGLSYAEIGRRINARFGTAYTRNAVIGRAKRLGLGIGTPERMISPSIVPSLPGESTPLTPPRAAPPGLNLPPPSALKPANPVKLRCVGVQPRLITLDELERGDCRYPYGGDKEGELISFCGHPRQIGSSYCTPHARLTRGPGAARTAAAAVLRLVSAA
;
A
#
# COMPACT_ATOMS: atom_id res chain seq x y z
N MET A 1 -20.20 5.99 17.53
CA MET A 1 -19.35 7.02 16.89
C MET A 1 -18.56 6.29 15.82
N GLU A 2 -19.05 6.32 14.59
CA GLU A 2 -18.57 5.47 13.50
C GLU A 2 -17.14 5.85 13.07
N PRO A 3 -16.12 5.03 13.37
CA PRO A 3 -14.73 5.33 13.05
C PRO A 3 -14.46 4.95 11.59
N GLY A 4 -14.84 5.81 10.65
CA GLY A 4 -14.53 5.54 9.24
C GLY A 4 -15.12 6.48 8.21
N HIS A 5 -16.16 7.24 8.57
CA HIS A 5 -16.75 8.17 7.63
C HIS A 5 -15.94 9.46 7.58
N TRP A 6 -15.22 9.68 6.47
CA TRP A 6 -14.57 10.96 6.20
C TRP A 6 -15.59 11.89 5.56
N SER A 7 -16.21 12.76 6.34
CA SER A 7 -17.21 13.71 5.82
C SER A 7 -16.60 14.67 4.80
N SER A 8 -17.45 15.26 3.95
CA SER A 8 -17.06 16.37 3.07
C SER A 8 -16.44 17.51 3.88
N GLU A 9 -17.06 17.89 4.99
CA GLU A 9 -16.58 18.96 5.88
C GLU A 9 -15.16 18.73 6.40
N HIS A 10 -14.79 17.49 6.76
CA HIS A 10 -13.42 17.16 7.18
C HIS A 10 -12.43 17.20 6.02
N SER A 11 -12.90 16.94 4.80
CA SER A 11 -12.09 17.02 3.57
C SER A 11 -11.80 18.47 3.22
N ASP A 12 -12.82 19.34 3.31
CA ASP A 12 -12.71 20.77 3.03
C ASP A 12 -11.77 21.44 4.05
N ALA A 13 -11.94 21.13 5.34
CA ALA A 13 -11.03 21.60 6.37
C ALA A 13 -9.58 21.11 6.16
N LEU A 14 -9.40 19.88 5.67
CA LEU A 14 -8.08 19.36 5.34
C LEU A 14 -7.44 20.16 4.20
N CYS A 15 -8.19 20.44 3.12
CA CYS A 15 -7.73 21.29 2.01
C CYS A 15 -7.31 22.68 2.52
N ASP A 16 -8.17 23.33 3.29
CA ASP A 16 -7.91 24.67 3.84
C ASP A 16 -6.62 24.72 4.66
N TYR A 17 -6.42 23.75 5.58
CA TYR A 17 -5.20 23.72 6.39
C TYR A 17 -3.97 23.32 5.59
N PHE A 18 -4.14 22.50 4.55
CA PHE A 18 -3.05 22.15 3.64
C PHE A 18 -2.56 23.38 2.85
N PHE A 19 -3.47 24.20 2.31
CA PHE A 19 -3.11 25.45 1.63
C PHE A 19 -2.53 26.52 2.57
N LYS A 20 -2.87 26.46 3.87
CA LYS A 20 -2.23 27.27 4.92
C LYS A 20 -0.82 26.77 5.29
N GLY A 21 -0.30 25.73 4.64
CA GLY A 21 1.07 25.23 4.83
C GLY A 21 1.28 24.43 6.12
N LEU A 22 0.22 23.92 6.74
CA LEU A 22 0.36 23.12 7.95
C LEU A 22 0.91 21.72 7.65
N SER A 23 1.69 21.18 8.59
CA SER A 23 2.08 19.77 8.55
C SER A 23 0.87 18.84 8.76
N TYR A 24 0.88 17.66 8.15
CA TYR A 24 -0.20 16.68 8.30
C TYR A 24 -0.52 16.28 9.75
N ALA A 25 0.47 16.32 10.65
CA ALA A 25 0.25 16.04 12.07
C ALA A 25 -0.57 17.16 12.74
N GLU A 26 -0.26 18.41 12.39
CA GLU A 26 -0.98 19.59 12.89
C GLU A 26 -2.39 19.68 12.29
N ILE A 27 -2.55 19.37 11.01
CA ILE A 27 -3.86 19.26 10.35
C ILE A 27 -4.74 18.25 11.09
N GLY A 28 -4.20 17.06 11.40
CA GLY A 28 -4.92 16.05 12.17
C GLY A 28 -5.37 16.55 13.55
N ARG A 29 -4.48 17.21 14.30
CA ARG A 29 -4.83 17.80 15.60
C ARG A 29 -5.96 18.83 15.48
N ARG A 30 -5.92 19.71 14.48
CA ARG A 30 -6.96 20.75 14.28
C ARG A 30 -8.30 20.18 13.84
N ILE A 31 -8.30 19.19 12.95
CA ILE A 31 -9.54 18.52 12.54
C ILE A 31 -10.15 17.76 13.74
N ASN A 32 -9.33 17.05 14.51
CA ASN A 32 -9.77 16.35 15.71
C ASN A 32 -10.35 17.31 16.75
N ALA A 33 -9.69 18.45 16.98
CA ALA A 33 -10.17 19.48 17.91
C ALA A 33 -11.47 20.14 17.45
N ARG A 34 -11.63 20.39 16.14
CA ARG A 34 -12.80 21.09 15.58
C ARG A 34 -14.04 20.21 15.49
N PHE A 35 -13.86 18.95 15.09
CA PHE A 35 -14.98 18.05 14.79
C PHE A 35 -15.13 16.91 15.81
N GLY A 36 -14.33 16.92 16.87
CA GLY A 36 -14.33 15.87 17.89
C GLY A 36 -13.91 14.50 17.34
N THR A 37 -13.15 14.46 16.24
CA THR A 37 -12.72 13.20 15.61
C THR A 37 -11.40 12.69 16.19
N ALA A 38 -11.05 11.44 15.88
CA ALA A 38 -9.82 10.79 16.32
C ALA A 38 -8.97 10.33 15.12
N TYR A 39 -8.74 11.22 14.15
CA TYR A 39 -7.90 10.90 13.00
C TYR A 39 -6.41 10.90 13.37
N THR A 40 -5.71 9.85 12.93
CA THR A 40 -4.25 9.77 13.05
C THR A 40 -3.57 10.55 11.92
N ARG A 41 -2.30 10.91 12.10
CA ARG A 41 -1.48 11.54 11.04
C ARG A 41 -1.55 10.77 9.72
N ASN A 42 -1.51 9.43 9.77
CA ASN A 42 -1.56 8.59 8.58
C ASN A 42 -2.93 8.61 7.90
N ALA A 43 -4.02 8.75 8.67
CA ALA A 43 -5.36 8.90 8.11
C ALA A 43 -5.48 10.20 7.31
N VAL A 44 -4.93 11.30 7.82
CA VAL A 44 -4.88 12.61 7.14
C VAL A 44 -4.04 12.53 5.86
N ILE A 45 -2.84 11.94 5.91
CA ILE A 45 -1.99 11.74 4.72
C ILE A 45 -2.72 10.91 3.67
N GLY A 46 -3.35 9.81 4.08
CA GLY A 46 -4.10 8.94 3.17
C GLY A 46 -5.27 9.67 2.50
N ARG A 47 -5.98 10.52 3.26
CA ARG A 47 -7.04 11.36 2.69
C ARG A 47 -6.48 12.40 1.73
N ALA A 48 -5.43 13.12 2.10
CA ALA A 48 -4.81 14.16 1.27
C ALA A 48 -4.40 13.61 -0.09
N LYS A 49 -3.77 12.43 -0.12
CA LYS A 49 -3.41 11.72 -1.35
C LYS A 49 -4.61 11.40 -2.24
N ARG A 50 -5.72 10.92 -1.65
CA ARG A 50 -6.97 10.65 -2.40
C ARG A 50 -7.63 11.93 -2.92
N LEU A 51 -7.39 13.07 -2.28
CA LEU A 51 -7.83 14.40 -2.73
C LEU A 51 -6.87 15.04 -3.74
N GLY A 52 -5.77 14.37 -4.10
CA GLY A 52 -4.76 14.91 -5.03
C GLY A 52 -3.88 16.01 -4.46
N LEU A 53 -4.00 16.31 -3.15
CA LEU A 53 -3.17 17.30 -2.48
C LEU A 53 -1.73 16.76 -2.38
N GLY A 54 -0.79 17.44 -3.06
CA GLY A 54 0.63 17.08 -3.09
C GLY A 54 1.09 16.19 -4.25
N ILE A 55 0.28 16.02 -5.31
CA ILE A 55 0.69 15.32 -6.54
C ILE A 55 1.37 16.28 -7.56
N GLY A 56 1.41 17.59 -7.27
CA GLY A 56 1.90 18.62 -8.20
C GLY A 56 3.08 19.49 -7.75
N THR A 57 3.74 19.22 -6.63
CA THR A 57 4.92 20.00 -6.19
C THR A 57 6.09 19.09 -5.82
N PRO A 58 7.21 19.12 -6.57
CA PRO A 58 8.44 18.51 -6.13
C PRO A 58 9.17 19.49 -5.22
N GLU A 59 8.74 19.62 -3.97
CA GLU A 59 9.64 20.16 -2.95
C GLU A 59 9.40 19.48 -1.61
N ARG A 60 10.31 18.55 -1.34
CA ARG A 60 10.49 17.88 -0.07
C ARG A 60 10.89 18.93 0.96
N MET A 61 9.90 19.57 1.60
CA MET A 61 10.16 20.46 2.72
C MET A 61 10.74 19.66 3.89
N ILE A 62 12.05 19.74 4.04
CA ILE A 62 12.80 19.26 5.20
C ILE A 62 12.22 20.01 6.41
N SER A 63 11.51 19.30 7.28
CA SER A 63 11.07 19.87 8.55
C SER A 63 12.30 20.10 9.44
N PRO A 64 12.52 21.32 9.97
CA PRO A 64 13.52 21.50 11.01
C PRO A 64 13.06 20.75 12.28
N SER A 65 13.96 19.96 12.85
CA SER A 65 13.72 19.23 14.09
C SER A 65 13.53 20.21 15.24
N ILE A 66 12.29 20.39 15.70
CA ILE A 66 11.97 21.05 16.97
C ILE A 66 12.02 19.97 18.05
N VAL A 67 13.21 19.68 18.55
CA VAL A 67 13.36 19.02 19.85
C VAL A 67 13.96 20.07 20.80
N PRO A 68 13.23 20.50 21.84
CA PRO A 68 13.81 21.35 22.87
C PRO A 68 14.90 20.58 23.62
N SER A 69 16.13 21.08 23.61
CA SER A 69 17.23 20.55 24.40
C SER A 69 16.98 20.82 25.89
N LEU A 70 16.68 19.78 26.66
CA LEU A 70 16.71 19.81 28.13
C LEU A 70 18.16 19.58 28.62
N PRO A 71 18.64 20.33 29.63
CA PRO A 71 19.97 20.13 30.20
C PRO A 71 19.93 18.99 31.23
N GLY A 72 20.79 17.97 31.07
CA GLY A 72 20.95 16.88 32.04
C GLY A 72 22.12 15.96 31.72
N GLU A 73 23.13 16.01 32.59
CA GLU A 73 24.19 15.05 32.90
C GLU A 73 25.01 14.37 31.77
N SER A 74 26.31 14.66 31.77
CA SER A 74 27.34 14.07 30.93
C SER A 74 27.57 12.58 31.21
N THR A 75 27.30 11.73 30.22
CA THR A 75 27.82 10.36 30.17
C THR A 75 28.92 10.29 29.08
N PRO A 76 30.06 9.62 29.30
CA PRO A 76 31.20 9.69 28.39
C PRO A 76 30.89 9.22 26.97
N LEU A 77 31.30 10.04 26.00
CA LEU A 77 31.15 9.86 24.57
C LEU A 77 31.95 8.64 24.08
N THR A 78 31.27 7.60 23.60
CA THR A 78 31.87 6.66 22.65
C THR A 78 32.12 7.40 21.34
N PRO A 79 33.31 7.32 20.71
CA PRO A 79 33.53 8.00 19.44
C PRO A 79 32.57 7.43 18.38
N PRO A 80 31.92 8.27 17.57
CA PRO A 80 31.10 7.80 16.48
C PRO A 80 31.98 7.05 15.49
N ARG A 81 31.68 5.76 15.28
CA ARG A 81 32.26 4.98 14.19
C ARG A 81 31.84 5.65 12.89
N ALA A 82 32.75 6.38 12.26
CA ALA A 82 32.54 6.96 10.95
C ALA A 82 32.19 5.83 9.96
N ALA A 83 30.93 5.78 9.52
CA ALA A 83 30.54 4.97 8.39
C ALA A 83 31.18 5.58 7.13
N PRO A 84 31.84 4.80 6.26
CA PRO A 84 32.38 5.33 5.01
C PRO A 84 31.21 5.89 4.16
N PRO A 85 31.32 7.12 3.62
CA PRO A 85 30.31 7.67 2.75
C PRO A 85 30.29 6.86 1.44
N GLY A 86 29.20 6.15 1.16
CA GLY A 86 29.00 5.51 -0.14
C GLY A 86 28.23 4.19 -0.18
N LEU A 87 28.01 3.51 0.96
CA LEU A 87 27.41 2.16 0.94
C LEU A 87 25.87 2.09 0.88
N ASN A 88 25.17 3.23 0.80
CA ASN A 88 23.69 3.25 0.76
C ASN A 88 23.11 3.90 -0.51
N LEU A 89 23.92 4.15 -1.53
CA LEU A 89 23.39 4.55 -2.83
C LEU A 89 23.07 3.26 -3.62
N PRO A 90 21.79 2.96 -3.90
CA PRO A 90 21.48 1.90 -4.85
C PRO A 90 22.16 2.25 -6.18
N PRO A 91 22.74 1.26 -6.89
CA PRO A 91 23.41 1.51 -8.16
C PRO A 91 22.48 2.29 -9.10
N PRO A 92 22.97 3.26 -9.90
CA PRO A 92 22.13 4.12 -10.74
C PRO A 92 21.25 3.36 -11.75
N SER A 93 21.55 2.08 -12.02
CA SER A 93 20.67 1.17 -12.76
C SER A 93 19.35 0.85 -12.05
N ALA A 94 19.26 0.97 -10.72
CA ALA A 94 18.07 0.72 -9.92
C ALA A 94 17.08 1.90 -9.90
N LEU A 95 17.45 3.05 -10.47
CA LEU A 95 16.62 4.26 -10.55
C LEU A 95 15.91 4.42 -11.90
N LYS A 96 16.19 3.54 -12.87
CA LYS A 96 15.43 3.54 -14.13
C LYS A 96 14.04 2.99 -13.85
N PRO A 97 12.96 3.69 -14.23
CA PRO A 97 11.63 3.10 -14.26
C PRO A 97 11.71 1.87 -15.15
N ALA A 98 11.70 0.69 -14.55
CA ALA A 98 11.54 -0.53 -15.31
C ALA A 98 10.17 -0.42 -15.96
N ASN A 99 10.13 -0.38 -17.30
CA ASN A 99 8.87 -0.61 -18.01
C ASN A 99 8.23 -1.85 -17.39
N PRO A 100 6.96 -1.80 -16.97
CA PRO A 100 6.32 -2.93 -16.33
C PRO A 100 6.46 -4.10 -17.28
N VAL A 101 7.36 -5.02 -16.94
CA VAL A 101 7.56 -6.23 -17.72
C VAL A 101 6.24 -6.95 -17.58
N LYS A 102 5.46 -6.98 -18.67
CA LYS A 102 4.26 -7.79 -18.75
C LYS A 102 4.77 -9.22 -18.79
N LEU A 103 5.05 -9.80 -17.61
CA LEU A 103 5.49 -11.18 -17.42
C LEU A 103 4.33 -12.09 -17.82
N ARG A 104 4.10 -12.19 -19.13
CA ARG A 104 3.21 -13.18 -19.71
C ARG A 104 3.96 -14.50 -19.62
N CYS A 105 3.77 -15.18 -18.49
CA CYS A 105 3.85 -16.62 -18.32
C CYS A 105 4.66 -17.34 -19.40
N VAL A 106 5.99 -17.18 -19.40
CA VAL A 106 6.86 -17.88 -20.35
C VAL A 106 6.81 -19.36 -19.96
N GLY A 107 5.88 -20.12 -20.55
CA GLY A 107 5.72 -21.57 -20.34
C GLY A 107 4.33 -22.06 -19.89
N VAL A 108 3.30 -21.21 -19.83
CA VAL A 108 1.92 -21.67 -19.56
C VAL A 108 1.01 -21.25 -20.69
N GLN A 109 0.41 -22.21 -21.38
CA GLN A 109 -0.69 -21.95 -22.31
C GLN A 109 -2.01 -22.07 -21.54
N PRO A 110 -2.67 -20.96 -21.15
CA PRO A 110 -3.93 -21.02 -20.41
C PRO A 110 -5.07 -21.57 -21.28
N ARG A 111 -6.08 -22.16 -20.62
CA ARG A 111 -7.33 -22.57 -21.29
C ARG A 111 -8.27 -21.40 -21.59
N LEU A 112 -8.01 -20.20 -21.02
CA LEU A 112 -8.78 -18.97 -21.23
C LEU A 112 -10.29 -19.17 -21.03
N ILE A 113 -10.65 -19.81 -19.93
CA ILE A 113 -12.05 -20.05 -19.58
C ILE A 113 -12.65 -18.81 -18.90
N THR A 114 -13.95 -18.60 -19.06
CA THR A 114 -14.70 -17.50 -18.45
C THR A 114 -14.95 -17.76 -16.95
N LEU A 115 -15.55 -16.80 -16.25
CA LEU A 115 -15.87 -16.94 -14.82
C LEU A 115 -16.92 -18.04 -14.57
N ASP A 116 -17.86 -18.17 -15.51
CA ASP A 116 -18.95 -19.15 -15.51
C ASP A 116 -18.46 -20.59 -15.66
N GLU A 117 -17.41 -20.81 -16.45
CA GLU A 117 -16.81 -22.13 -16.66
C GLU A 117 -15.78 -22.53 -15.59
N LEU A 118 -15.42 -21.61 -14.69
CA LEU A 118 -14.32 -21.79 -13.74
C LEU A 118 -14.72 -22.67 -12.55
N GLU A 119 -14.16 -23.89 -12.48
CA GLU A 119 -14.48 -24.81 -11.39
C GLU A 119 -13.66 -24.56 -10.11
N ARG A 120 -14.08 -25.19 -9.00
CA ARG A 120 -13.37 -25.07 -7.71
C ARG A 120 -11.90 -25.50 -7.80
N GLY A 121 -11.62 -26.52 -8.61
CA GLY A 121 -10.31 -27.12 -8.84
C GLY A 121 -9.39 -26.34 -9.77
N ASP A 122 -9.88 -25.27 -10.41
CA ASP A 122 -9.14 -24.61 -11.47
C ASP A 122 -8.28 -23.43 -10.99
N CYS A 123 -7.26 -23.14 -11.78
CA CYS A 123 -6.34 -22.04 -11.60
C CYS A 123 -7.01 -20.71 -11.93
N ARG A 124 -7.16 -19.85 -10.92
CA ARG A 124 -7.88 -18.57 -10.99
C ARG A 124 -7.00 -17.39 -11.42
N TYR A 125 -5.95 -17.66 -12.19
CA TYR A 125 -5.05 -16.61 -12.65
C TYR A 125 -5.72 -15.84 -13.80
N PRO A 126 -5.94 -14.52 -13.67
CA PRO A 126 -6.69 -13.74 -14.65
C PRO A 126 -5.83 -13.35 -15.87
N TYR A 127 -6.49 -13.24 -17.01
CA TYR A 127 -5.97 -12.76 -18.29
C TYR A 127 -6.96 -11.75 -18.88
N GLY A 128 -6.43 -10.69 -19.49
CA GLY A 128 -7.28 -9.63 -20.06
C GLY A 128 -8.00 -8.82 -18.98
N GLY A 129 -9.03 -8.09 -19.38
CA GLY A 129 -9.80 -7.20 -18.48
C GLY A 129 -9.07 -5.93 -18.06
N ASP A 130 -7.93 -5.62 -18.70
CA ASP A 130 -7.16 -4.40 -18.43
C ASP A 130 -7.82 -3.15 -19.07
N LYS A 131 -8.75 -3.36 -20.01
CA LYS A 131 -9.41 -2.31 -20.80
C LYS A 131 -10.93 -2.45 -20.70
N GLU A 132 -11.60 -1.30 -20.78
CA GLU A 132 -13.07 -1.22 -20.89
C GLU A 132 -13.57 -2.09 -22.05
N GLY A 133 -14.50 -3.00 -21.76
CA GLY A 133 -15.07 -3.93 -22.75
C GLY A 133 -14.25 -5.20 -23.04
N GLU A 134 -13.08 -5.40 -22.43
CA GLU A 134 -12.32 -6.66 -22.56
C GLU A 134 -12.82 -7.69 -21.52
N LEU A 135 -13.26 -8.86 -21.99
CA LEU A 135 -13.69 -9.95 -21.12
C LEU A 135 -12.50 -10.52 -20.33
N ILE A 136 -12.68 -10.68 -19.02
CA ILE A 136 -11.71 -11.36 -18.16
C ILE A 136 -11.79 -12.88 -18.39
N SER A 137 -10.64 -13.49 -18.67
CA SER A 137 -10.49 -14.95 -18.82
C SER A 137 -9.55 -15.50 -17.76
N PHE A 138 -9.63 -16.79 -17.48
CA PHE A 138 -8.84 -17.46 -16.44
C PHE A 138 -8.02 -18.62 -17.00
N CYS A 139 -6.94 -18.98 -16.29
CA CYS A 139 -6.03 -20.04 -16.71
C CYS A 139 -6.69 -21.43 -16.88
N GLY A 140 -7.59 -21.83 -15.97
CA GLY A 140 -8.33 -23.09 -16.07
C GLY A 140 -7.52 -24.39 -15.89
N HIS A 141 -6.23 -24.32 -15.56
CA HIS A 141 -5.42 -25.51 -15.25
C HIS A 141 -5.70 -26.03 -13.83
N PRO A 142 -5.50 -27.33 -13.55
CA PRO A 142 -5.63 -27.86 -12.19
C PRO A 142 -4.77 -27.05 -11.19
N ARG A 143 -5.41 -26.59 -10.11
CA ARG A 143 -4.73 -25.82 -9.06
C ARG A 143 -3.77 -26.69 -8.27
N GLN A 144 -2.68 -26.10 -7.80
CA GLN A 144 -1.81 -26.74 -6.82
C GLN A 144 -2.52 -26.84 -5.47
N ILE A 145 -2.34 -27.95 -4.74
CA ILE A 145 -2.89 -28.13 -3.39
C ILE A 145 -2.41 -26.98 -2.48
N GLY A 146 -3.33 -26.35 -1.76
CA GLY A 146 -3.03 -25.19 -0.91
C GLY A 146 -2.79 -23.88 -1.68
N SER A 147 -3.14 -23.82 -2.97
CA SER A 147 -3.05 -22.63 -3.81
C SER A 147 -4.34 -22.43 -4.62
N SER A 148 -4.66 -21.18 -4.94
CA SER A 148 -5.73 -20.85 -5.91
C SER A 148 -5.26 -20.93 -7.36
N TYR A 149 -3.99 -21.27 -7.58
CA TYR A 149 -3.30 -21.21 -8.86
C TYR A 149 -2.57 -22.52 -9.16
N CYS A 150 -2.36 -22.84 -10.44
CA CYS A 150 -1.47 -23.91 -10.88
C CYS A 150 -0.02 -23.59 -10.48
N THR A 151 0.87 -24.59 -10.45
CA THR A 151 2.28 -24.44 -10.05
C THR A 151 3.00 -23.21 -10.64
N PRO A 152 2.94 -22.95 -11.95
CA PRO A 152 3.61 -21.78 -12.52
C PRO A 152 2.99 -20.44 -12.06
N HIS A 153 1.67 -20.33 -12.02
CA HIS A 153 0.99 -19.11 -11.53
C HIS A 153 1.10 -18.91 -10.02
N ALA A 154 1.23 -20.00 -9.25
CA ALA A 154 1.52 -19.93 -7.82
C ALA A 154 2.91 -19.31 -7.58
N ARG A 155 3.89 -19.59 -8.44
CA ARG A 155 5.23 -18.97 -8.36
C ARG A 155 5.22 -17.49 -8.74
N LEU A 156 4.39 -17.09 -9.72
CA LEU A 156 4.27 -15.67 -10.09
C LEU A 156 3.62 -14.83 -9.00
N THR A 157 2.64 -15.39 -8.30
CA THR A 157 1.84 -14.65 -7.30
C THR A 157 2.46 -14.63 -5.90
N ARG A 158 3.34 -15.59 -5.59
CA ARG A 158 4.09 -15.63 -4.32
C ARG A 158 5.39 -14.83 -4.47
N GLY A 159 5.42 -13.62 -3.90
CA GLY A 159 6.65 -12.85 -3.80
C GLY A 159 7.71 -13.57 -2.93
N PRO A 160 9.01 -13.28 -3.12
CA PRO A 160 10.05 -13.76 -2.22
C PRO A 160 9.73 -13.27 -0.79
N GLY A 161 9.53 -14.21 0.14
CA GLY A 161 9.10 -13.92 1.52
C GLY A 161 7.59 -14.01 1.80
N ALA A 162 6.76 -14.27 0.79
CA ALA A 162 5.30 -14.39 0.93
C ALA A 162 4.83 -15.76 1.44
N ALA A 163 5.59 -16.39 2.34
CA ALA A 163 5.11 -17.54 3.10
C ALA A 163 4.04 -17.06 4.08
N ARG A 164 2.82 -16.86 3.59
CA ARG A 164 1.65 -16.65 4.45
C ARG A 164 1.38 -17.98 5.15
N THR A 165 1.65 -18.05 6.45
CA THR A 165 0.96 -19.02 7.30
C THR A 165 -0.52 -18.81 7.08
N ALA A 166 -1.20 -19.81 6.51
CA ALA A 166 -2.65 -19.80 6.38
C ALA A 166 -3.23 -19.79 7.80
N ALA A 167 -3.47 -18.60 8.35
CA ALA A 167 -4.26 -18.48 9.56
C ALA A 167 -5.68 -18.91 9.19
N ALA A 168 -6.13 -20.03 9.75
CA ALA A 168 -7.50 -20.48 9.63
C ALA A 168 -8.41 -19.42 10.29
N ALA A 169 -8.87 -18.45 9.49
CA ALA A 169 -9.91 -17.54 9.93
C ALA A 169 -11.21 -18.35 9.99
N VAL A 170 -11.64 -18.70 11.21
CA VAL A 170 -12.95 -19.29 11.45
C VAL A 170 -13.98 -18.19 11.23
N LEU A 171 -14.58 -18.16 10.03
CA LEU A 171 -15.71 -17.30 9.74
C LEU A 171 -16.95 -17.89 10.42
N ARG A 172 -17.55 -17.16 11.37
CA ARG A 172 -18.86 -17.51 11.91
C ARG A 172 -19.93 -17.04 10.94
N LEU A 173 -20.73 -17.98 10.44
CA LEU A 173 -21.98 -17.68 9.73
C LEU A 173 -22.92 -16.97 10.70
N VAL A 174 -23.31 -15.75 10.36
CA VAL A 174 -24.40 -15.04 11.03
C VAL A 174 -25.63 -15.25 10.16
N SER A 175 -26.65 -15.94 10.69
CA SER A 175 -27.93 -16.08 10.00
C SER A 175 -28.56 -14.70 9.85
N ALA A 176 -28.91 -14.33 8.63
CA ALA A 176 -29.77 -13.18 8.38
C ALA A 176 -31.18 -13.49 8.94
N ALA A 177 -31.68 -12.60 9.78
CA ALA A 177 -33.05 -12.62 10.30
C ALA A 177 -34.02 -12.02 9.27
#